data_AF-A0A261CYR6-F1
#
_entry.id   AF-A0A261CYR6-F1
#
_cell.length_a   1.000
_cell.length_b   1.000
_cell.length_c   1.000
_cell.angle_alpha   90.00
_cell.angle_beta   90.00
_cell.angle_gamma   90.00
#
_symmetry.space_group_name_H-M   'P 1'
#
loop_
_entity.id
_entity.type
_entity.pdbx_description
1 polymer ?
#
loop_
_entity_poly.entity_id
_entity_poly.type
_entity_poly.pdbx_seq_one_letter_code
_entity_poly.pdbx_strand_id
1 'polypeptide(L)'
;MGRRQMGRRQVVTTLAIGLALAGWTAFAGIYATFSRFAVSDTSCDGGKLRPSTFGVVYLIVVASMWMVPFMALVIRTRSVAAVVLVVVAAIVAAGVVATTLANPGEFCF
;
A
#
# COMPACT_ATOMS: atom_id res chain seq x y z
N MET A 1 -16.53 -33.66 -21.35
CA MET A 1 -15.36 -32.76 -21.44
C MET A 1 -15.44 -31.53 -20.51
N GLY A 2 -15.95 -31.63 -19.26
CA GLY A 2 -16.26 -30.44 -18.43
C GLY A 2 -15.20 -30.01 -17.39
N ARG A 3 -14.32 -30.91 -16.90
CA ARG A 3 -13.40 -30.60 -15.79
C ARG A 3 -12.20 -29.73 -16.18
N ARG A 4 -11.67 -29.87 -17.41
CA ARG A 4 -10.50 -29.08 -17.86
C ARG A 4 -10.83 -27.61 -18.12
N GLN A 5 -12.06 -27.29 -18.52
CA GLN A 5 -12.49 -25.92 -18.80
C GLN A 5 -12.75 -25.10 -17.53
N MET A 6 -13.28 -25.73 -16.46
CA MET A 6 -13.47 -25.07 -15.16
C MET A 6 -12.14 -24.68 -14.50
N GLY A 7 -11.15 -25.57 -14.51
CA GLY A 7 -9.82 -25.29 -13.96
C GLY A 7 -9.11 -24.13 -14.66
N ARG A 8 -9.20 -24.06 -16.00
CA ARG A 8 -8.58 -22.98 -16.77
C ARG A 8 -9.17 -21.60 -16.45
N ARG A 9 -10.50 -21.49 -16.26
CA ARG A 9 -11.15 -20.23 -15.87
C ARG A 9 -10.75 -19.78 -14.47
N GLN A 10 -10.67 -20.70 -13.51
CA GLN A 10 -10.20 -20.38 -12.16
C GLN A 10 -8.74 -19.89 -12.17
N VAL A 11 -7.84 -20.58 -12.88
CA VAL A 11 -6.43 -20.18 -12.98
C VAL A 11 -6.28 -18.79 -13.61
N VAL A 12 -7.00 -18.50 -14.69
CA VAL A 12 -6.96 -17.16 -15.34
C VAL A 12 -7.49 -16.08 -14.41
N THR A 13 -8.57 -16.36 -13.66
CA THR A 13 -9.14 -15.40 -12.72
C THR A 13 -8.18 -15.11 -11.58
N THR A 14 -7.53 -16.14 -11.02
CA THR A 14 -6.51 -15.99 -9.97
C THR A 14 -5.31 -15.18 -10.46
N LEU A 15 -4.82 -15.46 -11.68
CA LEU A 15 -3.72 -14.70 -12.28
C LEU A 15 -4.11 -13.23 -12.50
N ALA A 16 -5.31 -12.98 -13.03
CA ALA A 16 -5.80 -11.62 -13.24
C ALA A 16 -5.93 -10.83 -11.93
N ILE A 17 -6.44 -11.47 -10.87
CA ILE A 17 -6.50 -10.87 -9.52
C ILE A 17 -5.09 -10.59 -9.00
N GLY A 18 -4.16 -11.53 -9.14
CA GLY A 18 -2.77 -11.34 -8.73
C GLY A 18 -2.10 -10.18 -9.45
N LEU A 19 -2.26 -10.08 -10.78
CA LEU A 19 -1.76 -8.97 -11.59
C LEU A 19 -2.41 -7.63 -11.19
N ALA A 20 -3.72 -7.62 -10.92
CA ALA A 20 -4.41 -6.41 -10.48
C ALA A 20 -3.89 -5.93 -9.12
N LEU A 21 -3.67 -6.84 -8.16
CA LEU A 21 -3.10 -6.51 -6.85
C LEU A 21 -1.65 -6.01 -6.96
N ALA A 22 -0.85 -6.64 -7.84
CA ALA A 22 0.52 -6.22 -8.10
C ALA A 22 0.56 -4.81 -8.74
N GLY A 23 -0.27 -4.57 -9.75
CA GLY A 23 -0.40 -3.25 -10.40
C GLY A 23 -0.87 -2.17 -9.44
N TRP A 24 -1.86 -2.48 -8.59
CA TRP A 24 -2.33 -1.57 -7.54
C TRP A 24 -1.23 -1.25 -6.51
N THR A 25 -0.43 -2.24 -6.15
CA THR A 25 0.69 -2.07 -5.22
C THR A 25 1.80 -1.21 -5.83
N ALA A 26 2.14 -1.44 -7.11
CA ALA A 26 3.08 -0.59 -7.83
C ALA A 26 2.59 0.87 -7.91
N PHE A 27 1.30 1.06 -8.19
CA PHE A 27 0.68 2.38 -8.21
C PHE A 27 0.76 3.07 -6.84
N ALA A 28 0.42 2.38 -5.75
CA ALA A 28 0.54 2.92 -4.40
C ALA A 28 1.99 3.27 -4.02
N GLY A 29 2.98 2.53 -4.52
CA GLY A 29 4.40 2.86 -4.32
C GLY A 29 4.78 4.25 -4.85
N ILE A 30 4.18 4.68 -5.97
CA ILE A 30 4.38 6.02 -6.52
C ILE A 30 3.88 7.08 -5.52
N TYR A 31 2.66 6.91 -4.98
CA TYR A 31 2.08 7.83 -4.00
C TYR A 31 2.79 7.82 -2.65
N ALA A 32 3.31 6.67 -2.21
CA ALA A 32 4.14 6.59 -1.02
C ALA A 32 5.43 7.42 -1.19
N THR A 33 5.99 7.46 -2.40
CA THR A 33 7.15 8.31 -2.72
C THR A 33 6.78 9.79 -2.65
N PHE A 34 5.66 10.21 -3.26
CA PHE A 34 5.13 11.57 -3.10
C PHE A 34 4.84 11.93 -1.64
N SER A 35 4.34 10.99 -0.86
CA SER A 35 4.08 11.18 0.57
C SER A 35 5.37 11.48 1.34
N ARG A 36 6.51 10.88 0.97
CA ARG A 36 7.81 11.20 1.59
C ARG A 36 8.21 12.66 1.36
N PHE A 37 7.97 13.19 0.16
CA PHE A 37 8.17 14.62 -0.15
C PHE A 37 7.14 15.53 0.54
N ALA A 38 5.93 15.04 0.80
CA ALA A 38 4.92 15.81 1.53
C ALA A 38 5.16 15.81 3.06
N VAL A 39 5.77 14.74 3.57
CA VAL A 39 6.12 14.54 5.00
C VAL A 39 7.39 15.27 5.38
N SER A 40 8.29 15.51 4.42
CA SER A 40 9.55 16.20 4.69
C SER A 40 9.35 17.58 5.28
N ASP A 41 10.31 17.95 6.13
CA ASP A 41 10.38 19.27 6.70
C ASP A 41 10.83 20.28 5.62
N THR A 42 10.18 21.44 5.63
CA THR A 42 10.51 22.57 4.75
C THR A 42 11.23 23.68 5.51
N SER A 43 11.39 23.53 6.82
CA SER A 43 12.22 24.44 7.63
C SER A 43 13.70 24.12 7.37
N CYS A 44 14.37 24.95 6.59
CA CYS A 44 15.80 24.83 6.29
C CYS A 44 16.68 25.31 7.46
N ASP A 45 16.26 25.00 8.68
CA ASP A 45 16.82 25.57 9.91
C ASP A 45 17.98 24.70 10.44
N GLY A 46 18.28 23.56 9.79
CA GLY A 46 19.30 22.59 10.22
C GLY A 46 18.99 21.95 11.58
N GLY A 47 17.75 22.08 12.04
CA GLY A 47 17.26 21.60 13.34
C GLY A 47 16.81 20.13 13.31
N LYS A 48 16.15 19.68 14.39
CA LYS A 48 15.52 18.35 14.41
C LYS A 48 14.35 18.32 13.43
N LEU A 49 14.45 17.43 12.44
CA LEU A 49 13.41 17.24 11.45
C LEU A 49 12.08 16.84 12.07
N ARG A 50 11.02 17.58 11.71
CA ARG A 50 9.67 17.28 12.13
C ARG A 50 8.82 16.93 10.91
N PRO A 51 8.15 15.77 10.91
CA PRO A 51 7.27 15.42 9.81
C PRO A 51 6.10 16.41 9.73
N SER A 52 5.85 16.93 8.53
CA SER A 52 4.71 17.81 8.26
C SER A 52 3.39 17.11 8.57
N THR A 53 2.51 17.72 9.38
CA THR A 53 1.20 17.17 9.71
C THR A 53 0.38 16.84 8.47
N PHE A 54 0.44 17.68 7.43
CA PHE A 54 -0.22 17.43 6.15
C PHE A 54 0.33 16.17 5.47
N GLY A 55 1.66 16.03 5.42
CA GLY A 55 2.30 14.84 4.86
C GLY A 55 1.96 13.57 5.62
N VAL A 56 1.91 13.62 6.97
CA VAL A 56 1.51 12.47 7.80
C VAL A 56 0.08 12.03 7.48
N VAL A 57 -0.86 12.96 7.43
CA VAL A 57 -2.26 12.66 7.07
C VAL A 57 -2.35 12.07 5.67
N TYR A 58 -1.64 12.65 4.71
CA TYR A 58 -1.60 12.16 3.33
C TYR A 58 -1.06 10.72 3.25
N LEU A 59 0.04 10.44 3.95
CA LEU A 59 0.65 9.10 4.01
C LEU A 59 -0.33 8.05 4.59
N ILE A 60 -1.09 8.41 5.64
CA ILE A 60 -2.11 7.52 6.23
C ILE A 60 -3.24 7.26 5.25
N VAL A 61 -3.69 8.29 4.52
CA VAL A 61 -4.75 8.15 3.50
C VAL A 61 -4.28 7.23 2.37
N VAL A 62 -3.06 7.41 1.86
CA VAL A 62 -2.48 6.54 0.82
C VAL A 62 -2.37 5.09 1.31
N ALA A 63 -1.87 4.86 2.53
CA ALA A 63 -1.78 3.53 3.11
C ALA A 63 -3.17 2.86 3.25
N SER A 64 -4.17 3.64 3.67
CA SER A 64 -5.56 3.17 3.83
C SER A 64 -6.20 2.84 2.48
N MET A 65 -6.03 3.70 1.47
CA MET A 65 -6.52 3.45 0.11
C MET A 65 -5.86 2.23 -0.52
N TRP A 66 -4.57 2.01 -0.26
CA TRP A 66 -3.87 0.84 -0.78
C TRP A 66 -4.43 -0.49 -0.24
N MET A 67 -4.92 -0.52 1.01
CA MET A 67 -5.51 -1.71 1.64
C MET A 67 -6.87 -2.14 1.05
N VAL A 68 -7.60 -1.23 0.40
CA VAL A 68 -8.98 -1.45 -0.07
C VAL A 68 -9.18 -2.72 -0.90
N PRO A 69 -8.40 -3.01 -1.96
CA PRO A 69 -8.60 -4.22 -2.76
C PRO A 69 -8.29 -5.51 -2.00
N PHE A 70 -7.38 -5.50 -1.03
CA PHE A 70 -7.12 -6.67 -0.18
C PHE A 70 -8.32 -6.96 0.73
N MET A 71 -8.91 -5.92 1.31
CA MET A 71 -10.15 -6.05 2.09
C MET A 71 -11.31 -6.55 1.23
N ALA A 72 -11.47 -6.00 0.02
CA ALA A 72 -12.47 -6.47 -0.93
C ALA A 72 -12.27 -7.95 -1.30
N LEU A 73 -11.02 -8.39 -1.47
CA LEU A 73 -10.68 -9.79 -1.73
C LEU A 73 -11.11 -10.71 -0.57
N VAL A 74 -10.86 -10.31 0.68
CA VAL A 74 -11.29 -11.05 1.87
C VAL A 74 -12.80 -11.14 1.95
N ILE A 75 -13.51 -10.02 1.77
CA ILE A 75 -14.97 -10.01 1.83
C ILE A 75 -15.58 -10.92 0.76
N ARG A 76 -15.00 -10.93 -0.45
CA ARG A 76 -15.47 -11.71 -1.59
C ARG A 76 -15.18 -13.21 -1.47
N THR A 77 -13.97 -13.58 -1.06
CA THR A 77 -13.54 -14.98 -1.06
C THR A 77 -13.71 -15.68 0.29
N ARG A 78 -13.74 -14.92 1.39
CA ARG A 78 -13.81 -15.40 2.78
C ARG A 78 -12.84 -16.54 3.09
N SER A 79 -11.69 -16.57 2.43
CA SER A 79 -10.69 -17.63 2.58
C SER A 79 -9.59 -17.24 3.56
N VAL A 80 -9.02 -18.23 4.25
CA VAL A 80 -7.86 -18.03 5.14
C VAL A 80 -6.70 -17.39 4.38
N ALA A 81 -6.45 -17.80 3.13
CA ALA A 81 -5.40 -17.23 2.29
C ALA A 81 -5.62 -15.72 2.03
N ALA A 82 -6.86 -15.30 1.79
CA ALA A 82 -7.17 -13.88 1.64
C ALA A 82 -6.97 -13.11 2.94
N VAL A 83 -7.33 -13.70 4.09
CA VAL A 83 -7.11 -13.08 5.40
C VAL A 83 -5.61 -12.89 5.66
N VAL A 84 -4.80 -13.91 5.38
CA VAL A 84 -3.34 -13.83 5.48
C VAL A 84 -2.79 -12.70 4.59
N LEU A 85 -3.28 -12.58 3.35
CA LEU A 85 -2.87 -11.50 2.45
C LEU A 85 -3.18 -10.11 3.03
N VAL A 86 -4.37 -9.93 3.62
CA VAL A 86 -4.73 -8.67 4.29
C VAL A 86 -3.84 -8.38 5.49
N VAL A 87 -3.53 -9.39 6.31
CA VAL A 87 -2.65 -9.21 7.48
C VAL A 87 -1.24 -8.81 7.03
N VAL A 88 -0.69 -9.51 6.04
CA VAL A 88 0.62 -9.17 5.47
C VAL A 88 0.60 -7.76 4.90
N ALA A 89 -0.47 -7.40 4.16
CA ALA A 89 -0.62 -6.07 3.61
C ALA A 89 -0.62 -5.01 4.74
N ALA A 90 -1.41 -5.20 5.80
CA ALA A 90 -1.47 -4.29 6.93
C ALA A 90 -0.10 -4.08 7.62
N ILE A 91 0.68 -5.16 7.80
CA ILE A 91 2.04 -5.09 8.35
C ILE A 91 2.94 -4.24 7.45
N VAL A 92 2.89 -4.45 6.13
CA VAL A 92 3.68 -3.67 5.17
C VAL A 92 3.29 -2.19 5.21
N ALA A 93 1.99 -1.87 5.22
CA ALA A 93 1.52 -0.49 5.33
C ALA A 93 2.01 0.19 6.61
N ALA A 94 1.88 -0.47 7.76
CA ALA A 94 2.38 0.04 9.03
C ALA A 94 3.90 0.26 9.01
N GLY A 95 4.66 -0.67 8.42
CA GLY A 95 6.10 -0.54 8.25
C GLY A 95 6.50 0.65 7.37
N VAL A 96 5.81 0.87 6.25
CA VAL A 96 6.07 2.03 5.37
C VAL A 96 5.78 3.34 6.09
N VAL A 97 4.67 3.42 6.83
CA VAL A 97 4.33 4.61 7.63
C VAL A 97 5.39 4.86 8.69
N ALA A 98 5.72 3.85 9.51
CA ALA A 98 6.69 3.97 10.58
C ALA A 98 8.09 4.37 10.07
N THR A 99 8.57 3.73 9.01
CA THR A 99 9.90 4.04 8.43
C THR A 99 9.96 5.44 7.84
N THR A 100 8.88 5.91 7.21
CA THR A 100 8.78 7.26 6.64
C THR A 100 8.72 8.33 7.73
N LEU A 101 8.01 8.08 8.83
CA LEU A 101 7.93 9.01 9.96
C LEU A 101 9.20 9.02 10.83
N ALA A 102 9.92 7.90 10.90
CA ALA A 102 11.19 7.80 11.63
C ALA A 102 12.34 8.51 10.90
N ASN A 103 12.27 8.60 9.57
CA ASN A 103 13.28 9.25 8.73
C ASN A 103 12.61 10.26 7.79
N PRO A 104 12.04 11.37 8.33
CA PRO A 104 11.55 12.45 7.49
C PRO A 104 12.72 13.05 6.70
N GLY A 105 12.53 13.34 5.41
CA GLY A 105 13.54 14.01 4.60
C GLY A 105 13.60 15.51 4.86
N GLU A 106 14.70 16.15 4.43
CA GLU A 106 14.80 17.60 4.26
C GLU A 106 14.61 17.94 2.79
N PHE A 107 13.69 18.86 2.47
CA PHE A 107 13.60 19.44 1.14
C PHE A 107 13.61 20.97 1.23
N CYS A 108 14.72 21.55 0.78
CA CYS A 108 14.92 22.99 0.65
C CYS A 108 14.83 23.38 -0.83
N PHE A 109 13.87 24.23 -1.17
CA PHE A 109 13.79 24.93 -2.46
C PHE A 109 14.31 26.36 -2.30
#